data_AF-A0A1F6TNK6-F1
#
_entry.id   AF-A0A1F6TNK6-F1
#
_cell.length_a   1.000
_cell.length_b   1.000
_cell.length_c   1.000
_cell.angle_alpha   90.00
_cell.angle_beta   90.00
_cell.angle_gamma   90.00
#
_symmetry.space_group_name_H-M   'P 1'
#
loop_
_entity.id
_entity.type
_entity.pdbx_description
1 polymer ?
#
loop_
_entity_poly.entity_id
_entity_poly.type
_entity_poly.pdbx_seq_one_letter_code
_entity_poly.pdbx_strand_id
1 'polypeptide(L)'
;MKILTRTLLAGVGVLVLGLVVALFLPATWKVERAIVVHAPPAAVFPYLNTLKKWSEWTVWYDEGTERQVSFEGPDAGVGAIMRWADRKSRGELKIVESRPREFLAYDLAFNEGEFTMRGEFALAPVAEGTRVIWSSHGDVEGKLLGRYFILPLDRLMGGDFERNLARLKQRIETSGARERSKPRAQ
;
A
#
# COMPACT_ATOMS: atom_id res chain seq x y z
N MET A 1 -41.29 -3.98 -32.98
CA MET A 1 -41.50 -4.43 -31.58
C MET A 1 -40.68 -5.68 -31.23
N LYS A 2 -40.82 -6.83 -31.94
CA LYS A 2 -40.10 -8.08 -31.62
C LYS A 2 -38.56 -7.98 -31.57
N ILE A 3 -37.95 -7.16 -32.43
CA ILE A 3 -36.49 -6.94 -32.46
C ILE A 3 -36.03 -6.19 -31.21
N LEU A 4 -36.72 -5.11 -30.83
CA LEU A 4 -36.43 -4.36 -29.61
C LEU A 4 -36.53 -5.25 -28.35
N THR A 5 -37.57 -6.09 -28.27
CA THR A 5 -37.73 -7.05 -27.17
C THR A 5 -36.59 -8.07 -27.10
N ARG A 6 -36.13 -8.59 -28.25
CA ARG A 6 -34.99 -9.53 -28.32
C ARG A 6 -33.68 -8.87 -27.91
N THR A 7 -33.43 -7.64 -28.35
CA THR A 7 -32.25 -6.88 -27.94
C THR A 7 -32.26 -6.59 -26.44
N LEU A 8 -33.41 -6.23 -25.88
CA LEU A 8 -33.56 -6.00 -24.44
C LEU A 8 -33.31 -7.28 -23.64
N LEU A 9 -33.89 -8.41 -24.06
CA LEU A 9 -33.69 -9.71 -23.42
C LEU A 9 -32.23 -10.17 -23.47
N ALA A 10 -31.55 -9.96 -24.61
CA ALA A 10 -30.12 -10.25 -24.73
C ALA A 10 -29.29 -9.38 -23.77
N GLY A 11 -29.59 -8.08 -23.67
CA GLY A 11 -28.93 -7.18 -22.72
C GLY A 11 -29.12 -7.62 -21.26
N VAL A 12 -30.35 -7.98 -20.88
CA VAL A 12 -30.64 -8.53 -19.54
C VAL A 12 -29.87 -9.84 -19.30
N GLY A 13 -29.81 -10.73 -20.29
CA GLY A 13 -29.04 -11.97 -20.21
C GLY A 13 -27.55 -11.74 -19.93
N VAL A 14 -26.94 -10.77 -20.61
CA VAL A 14 -25.53 -10.38 -20.37
C VAL A 14 -25.34 -9.81 -18.97
N LEU A 15 -26.25 -8.96 -18.49
CA LEU A 15 -26.19 -8.40 -17.14
C LEU A 15 -26.31 -9.49 -16.07
N VAL A 16 -27.26 -10.43 -16.23
CA VAL A 16 -27.43 -11.56 -15.31
C VAL A 16 -26.18 -12.44 -15.33
N LEU A 17 -25.62 -12.74 -16.50
CA LEU A 17 -24.39 -13.51 -16.60
C LEU A 17 -23.23 -12.83 -15.88
N GLY A 18 -23.08 -11.51 -16.04
CA GLY A 18 -22.08 -10.73 -15.30
C GLY A 18 -22.25 -10.82 -13.78
N LEU A 19 -23.49 -10.69 -13.29
CA LEU A 19 -23.77 -10.85 -11.86
C LEU A 19 -23.46 -12.26 -11.36
N VAL A 20 -23.79 -13.29 -12.15
CA VAL A 20 -23.47 -14.68 -11.83
C VAL A 20 -21.96 -14.88 -11.75
N VAL A 21 -21.18 -14.38 -12.70
CA VAL A 21 -19.71 -14.45 -12.67
C VAL A 21 -19.16 -13.76 -11.42
N ALA A 22 -19.70 -12.59 -11.04
CA ALA A 22 -19.29 -11.88 -9.84
C ALA A 22 -19.44 -12.72 -8.57
N LEU A 23 -20.47 -13.56 -8.47
CA LEU A 23 -20.70 -14.44 -7.32
C LEU A 23 -19.57 -15.47 -7.13
N PHE A 24 -18.90 -15.86 -8.22
CA PHE A 24 -17.77 -16.80 -8.19
C PHE A 24 -16.40 -16.12 -8.03
N LEU A 25 -16.31 -14.80 -8.17
CA LEU A 25 -15.07 -14.05 -7.90
C LEU A 25 -14.80 -13.98 -6.39
N PRO A 26 -13.52 -13.95 -5.98
CA PRO A 26 -13.17 -13.82 -4.56
C PRO A 26 -13.68 -12.49 -3.98
N ALA A 27 -14.06 -12.51 -2.72
CA ALA A 27 -14.49 -11.31 -1.97
C ALA A 27 -13.33 -10.66 -1.21
N THR A 28 -12.22 -11.36 -1.04
CA THR A 28 -11.01 -10.89 -0.36
C THR A 28 -9.84 -10.85 -1.32
N TRP A 29 -8.85 -10.03 -1.02
CA TRP A 29 -7.66 -9.89 -1.83
C TRP A 29 -6.42 -9.69 -0.95
N LYS A 30 -5.26 -10.12 -1.46
CA LYS A 30 -3.95 -9.88 -0.86
C LYS A 30 -2.95 -9.62 -1.98
N VAL A 31 -2.17 -8.56 -1.84
CA VAL A 31 -1.04 -8.23 -2.70
C VAL A 31 0.21 -8.20 -1.84
N GLU A 32 1.28 -8.84 -2.30
CA GLU A 32 2.54 -8.93 -1.56
C GLU A 32 3.73 -8.77 -2.49
N ARG A 33 4.72 -7.99 -2.05
CA ARG A 33 6.02 -7.84 -2.72
C ARG A 33 7.14 -7.85 -1.70
N ALA A 34 8.33 -8.26 -2.11
CA ALA A 34 9.48 -8.34 -1.24
C ALA A 34 10.75 -7.84 -1.92
N ILE A 35 11.67 -7.27 -1.14
CA ILE A 35 13.00 -6.87 -1.60
C ILE A 35 14.03 -7.16 -0.51
N VAL A 36 15.30 -7.35 -0.89
CA VAL A 36 16.43 -7.36 0.04
C VAL A 36 17.09 -5.98 0.04
N VAL A 37 17.14 -5.35 1.21
CA VAL A 37 17.86 -4.09 1.45
C VAL A 37 19.19 -4.40 2.11
N HIS A 38 20.29 -3.89 1.56
CA HIS A 38 21.66 -4.16 2.04
C HIS A 38 22.00 -3.27 3.24
N ALA A 39 21.19 -3.41 4.28
CA ALA A 39 21.30 -2.69 5.54
C ALA A 39 20.67 -3.55 6.66
N PRO A 40 21.12 -3.38 7.92
CA PRO A 40 20.51 -4.08 9.05
C PRO A 40 19.07 -3.59 9.29
N PRO A 41 18.20 -4.40 9.93
CA PRO A 41 16.81 -4.00 10.19
C PRO A 41 16.69 -2.69 10.97
N ALA A 42 17.68 -2.38 11.82
CA ALA A 42 17.77 -1.14 12.57
C ALA A 42 17.88 0.13 11.69
N ALA A 43 18.42 0.01 10.48
CA ALA A 43 18.50 1.10 9.51
C ALA A 43 17.22 1.23 8.67
N VAL A 44 16.53 0.11 8.42
CA VAL A 44 15.29 0.07 7.61
C VAL A 44 14.09 0.54 8.41
N PHE A 45 13.90 0.00 9.61
CA PHE A 45 12.68 0.17 10.41
C PHE A 45 12.28 1.63 10.67
N PRO A 46 13.20 2.58 10.93
CA PRO A 46 12.83 3.99 11.12
C PRO A 46 12.16 4.63 9.90
N TYR A 47 12.41 4.16 8.68
CA TYR A 47 11.75 4.67 7.46
C TYR A 47 10.31 4.17 7.31
N LEU A 48 9.97 3.04 7.93
CA LEU A 48 8.64 2.46 7.94
C LEU A 48 7.82 2.99 9.12
N ASN A 49 8.45 3.09 10.30
CA ASN A 49 7.79 3.44 11.55
C ASN A 49 7.43 4.93 11.69
N THR A 50 8.03 5.80 10.87
CA THR A 50 7.82 7.25 10.90
C THR A 50 7.14 7.69 9.61
N LEU A 51 5.83 7.98 9.67
CA LEU A 51 5.02 8.32 8.49
C LEU A 51 5.56 9.55 7.74
N LYS A 52 6.14 10.53 8.45
CA LYS A 52 6.78 11.70 7.84
C LYS A 52 7.92 11.33 6.87
N LYS A 53 8.58 10.17 7.04
CA LYS A 53 9.65 9.67 6.16
C LYS A 53 9.12 8.93 4.94
N TRP A 54 7.83 8.64 4.85
CA TRP A 54 7.26 7.94 3.69
C TRP A 54 7.34 8.78 2.41
N SER A 55 7.41 10.10 2.54
CA SER A 55 7.70 11.02 1.42
C SER A 55 9.07 10.81 0.78
N GLU A 56 10.03 10.21 1.49
CA GLU A 56 11.39 9.99 0.98
C GLU A 56 11.51 8.80 0.03
N TRP A 57 10.52 7.89 0.04
CA TRP A 57 10.63 6.62 -0.67
C TRP A 57 9.35 6.16 -1.37
N THR A 58 8.18 6.70 -1.03
CA THR A 58 6.94 6.37 -1.73
C THR A 58 6.69 7.29 -2.91
N VAL A 59 6.13 6.76 -4.00
CA VAL A 59 5.65 7.51 -5.18
C VAL A 59 4.39 8.33 -4.86
N TRP A 60 3.80 8.13 -3.68
CA TRP A 60 2.59 8.85 -3.25
C TRP A 60 2.81 10.34 -3.02
N TYR A 61 4.07 10.79 -3.01
CA TYR A 61 4.47 12.19 -2.85
C TYR A 61 5.08 12.79 -4.12
N ASP A 62 5.00 12.11 -5.27
CA ASP A 62 5.54 12.65 -6.53
C ASP A 62 4.86 13.98 -6.89
N GLU A 63 5.68 14.96 -7.32
CA GLU A 63 5.34 16.37 -7.49
C GLU A 63 4.19 16.61 -8.49
N GLY A 64 3.34 17.59 -8.21
CA GLY A 64 2.27 18.06 -9.12
C GLY A 64 0.84 17.90 -8.60
N THR A 65 0.66 17.36 -7.39
CA THR A 65 -0.65 17.31 -6.73
C THR A 65 -0.62 18.26 -5.53
N GLU A 66 -1.49 19.26 -5.49
CA GLU A 66 -1.77 20.04 -4.27
C GLU A 66 -2.38 19.09 -3.22
N ARG A 67 -1.53 18.28 -2.57
CA ARG A 67 -1.92 17.42 -1.46
C ARG A 67 -1.74 18.19 -0.18
N GLN A 68 -2.85 18.42 0.51
CA GLN A 68 -2.80 18.81 1.91
C GLN A 68 -2.52 17.54 2.71
N VAL A 69 -1.28 17.38 3.18
CA VAL A 69 -0.89 16.26 4.04
C VAL A 69 -0.76 16.76 5.47
N SER A 70 -1.43 16.11 6.41
CA SER A 70 -1.28 16.38 7.85
C SER A 70 -0.84 15.12 8.58
N PHE A 71 -0.14 15.33 9.70
CA PHE A 71 0.32 14.27 10.58
C PHE A 71 -0.20 14.53 11.99
N GLU A 72 -0.69 13.48 12.64
CA GLU A 72 -1.25 13.54 13.99
C GLU A 72 -0.76 12.36 14.83
N GLY A 73 -0.83 12.49 16.16
CA GLY A 73 -0.35 11.48 17.08
C GLY A 73 1.18 11.52 17.29
N PRO A 74 1.79 10.42 17.74
CA PRO A 74 3.24 10.36 17.98
C PRO A 74 4.04 10.48 16.68
N ASP A 75 5.30 10.90 16.78
CA ASP A 75 6.20 11.03 15.63
C ASP A 75 6.49 9.69 14.92
N ALA A 76 6.33 8.57 15.63
CA ALA A 76 6.53 7.23 15.11
C ALA A 76 5.75 6.18 15.90
N GLY A 77 5.44 5.04 15.27
CA GLY A 77 4.82 3.89 15.93
C GLY A 77 3.31 3.98 16.07
N VAL A 78 2.77 3.12 16.94
CA VAL A 78 1.32 2.92 17.11
C VAL A 78 0.62 4.24 17.42
N GLY A 79 -0.45 4.52 16.68
CA GLY A 79 -1.26 5.73 16.81
C GLY A 79 -0.75 6.91 15.97
N ALA A 80 0.39 6.81 15.30
CA ALA A 80 0.79 7.81 14.31
C ALA A 80 -0.19 7.77 13.13
N ILE A 81 -0.67 8.95 12.74
CA ILE A 81 -1.68 9.14 11.70
C ILE A 81 -1.14 10.08 10.63
N MET A 82 -1.42 9.73 9.38
CA MET A 82 -1.20 10.57 8.21
C MET A 82 -2.50 10.71 7.45
N ARG A 83 -2.93 11.95 7.19
CA ARG A 83 -4.10 12.25 6.37
C ARG A 83 -3.69 13.01 5.14
N TRP A 84 -4.38 12.75 4.03
CA TRP A 84 -4.21 13.54 2.83
C TRP A 84 -5.56 13.87 2.18
N ALA A 85 -5.59 15.01 1.52
CA ALA A 85 -6.69 15.42 0.66
C ALA A 85 -6.16 16.15 -0.57
N ASP A 86 -6.62 15.73 -1.75
CA ASP A 86 -6.46 16.42 -3.03
C ASP A 86 -7.76 16.33 -3.86
N ARG A 87 -7.76 16.88 -5.09
CA ARG A 87 -8.92 16.85 -5.99
C ARG A 87 -9.37 15.44 -6.41
N LYS A 88 -8.50 14.44 -6.32
CA LYS A 88 -8.72 13.08 -6.82
C LYS A 88 -8.93 12.06 -5.69
N SER A 89 -8.39 12.31 -4.50
CA SER A 89 -8.40 11.35 -3.41
C SER A 89 -8.32 12.03 -2.04
N ARG A 90 -9.00 11.41 -1.07
CA ARG A 90 -8.85 11.72 0.36
C ARG A 90 -8.66 10.41 1.12
N GLY A 91 -7.79 10.40 2.11
CA GLY A 91 -7.59 9.21 2.92
C GLY A 91 -6.79 9.44 4.19
N GLU A 92 -6.74 8.38 4.98
CA GLU A 92 -6.11 8.30 6.28
C GLU A 92 -5.32 7.00 6.38
N LEU A 93 -4.08 7.09 6.86
CA LEU A 93 -3.23 5.97 7.23
C LEU A 93 -2.94 6.06 8.73
N LYS A 94 -3.17 4.98 9.47
CA LYS A 94 -2.88 4.88 10.90
C LYS A 94 -2.04 3.66 11.21
N ILE A 95 -0.90 3.82 11.88
CA ILE A 95 -0.12 2.69 12.40
C ILE A 95 -0.87 2.06 13.58
N VAL A 96 -1.14 0.77 13.50
CA VAL A 96 -1.87 0.01 14.52
C VAL A 96 -1.01 -0.99 15.28
N GLU A 97 0.09 -1.45 14.67
CA GLU A 97 1.07 -2.33 15.32
C GLU A 97 2.47 -1.92 14.90
N SER A 98 3.40 -1.91 15.86
CA SER A 98 4.81 -1.62 15.61
C SER A 98 5.66 -2.46 16.55
N ARG A 99 6.34 -3.46 15.99
CA ARG A 99 7.35 -4.30 16.66
C ARG A 99 8.73 -3.92 16.11
N PRO A 100 9.58 -3.25 16.91
CA PRO A 100 10.85 -2.72 16.45
C PRO A 100 11.67 -3.74 15.65
N ARG A 101 12.07 -3.36 14.44
CA ARG A 101 12.97 -4.14 13.56
C ARG A 101 12.39 -5.45 13.02
N GLU A 102 11.12 -5.74 13.30
CA GLU A 102 10.49 -7.02 12.95
C GLU A 102 9.23 -6.82 12.12
N PHE A 103 8.31 -5.96 12.58
CA PHE A 103 6.98 -5.89 12.00
C PHE A 103 6.32 -4.53 12.20
N LEU A 104 5.51 -4.13 11.22
CA LEU A 104 4.65 -2.96 11.31
C LEU A 104 3.34 -3.22 10.58
N ALA A 105 2.20 -2.89 11.19
CA ALA A 105 0.90 -2.91 10.53
C ALA A 105 0.23 -1.53 10.61
N TYR A 106 -0.48 -1.18 9.56
CA TYR A 106 -1.26 0.05 9.46
C TYR A 106 -2.61 -0.19 8.80
N ASP A 107 -3.59 0.60 9.21
CA ASP A 107 -4.89 0.70 8.55
C ASP A 107 -4.86 1.86 7.58
N LEU A 108 -5.48 1.65 6.42
CA LEU A 108 -5.60 2.63 5.37
C LEU A 108 -7.06 2.75 4.97
N ALA A 109 -7.61 3.96 5.04
CA ALA A 109 -8.97 4.26 4.67
C ALA A 109 -8.99 5.35 3.60
N PHE A 110 -9.77 5.16 2.54
CA PHE A 110 -10.03 6.15 1.51
C PHE A 110 -11.49 6.60 1.55
N ASN A 111 -11.75 7.82 1.09
CA ASN A 111 -13.09 8.40 0.96
C ASN A 111 -13.95 8.19 2.21
N GLU A 112 -13.44 8.60 3.37
CA GLU A 112 -14.19 8.54 4.64
C GLU A 112 -14.59 7.09 5.05
N GLY A 113 -13.82 6.09 4.62
CA GLY A 113 -14.01 4.69 5.00
C GLY A 113 -14.79 3.84 3.99
N GLU A 114 -15.13 4.39 2.82
CA GLU A 114 -15.75 3.60 1.74
C GLU A 114 -14.87 2.43 1.27
N PHE A 115 -13.56 2.61 1.35
CA PHE A 115 -12.58 1.59 1.07
C PHE A 115 -11.55 1.54 2.19
N THR A 116 -11.38 0.36 2.77
CA THR A 116 -10.39 0.10 3.83
C THR A 116 -9.48 -1.05 3.42
N MET A 117 -8.23 -0.98 3.85
CA MET A 117 -7.28 -2.07 3.74
C MET A 117 -6.32 -2.06 4.92
N ARG A 118 -5.74 -3.22 5.21
CA ARG A 118 -4.63 -3.34 6.16
C ARG A 118 -3.35 -3.61 5.39
N GLY A 119 -2.34 -2.79 5.66
CA GLY A 119 -0.99 -2.98 5.14
C GLY A 119 -0.04 -3.42 6.23
N GLU A 120 0.94 -4.23 5.86
CA GLU A 120 1.89 -4.86 6.75
C GLU A 120 3.29 -4.84 6.14
N PHE A 121 4.28 -4.57 6.97
CA PHE A 121 5.68 -4.76 6.68
C PHE A 121 6.26 -5.82 7.61
N ALA A 122 6.85 -6.87 7.05
CA ALA A 122 7.66 -7.84 7.79
C ALA A 122 9.14 -7.68 7.42
N LEU A 123 9.99 -7.64 8.43
CA LEU A 123 11.44 -7.51 8.29
C LEU A 123 12.10 -8.77 8.84
N ALA A 124 12.90 -9.43 8.01
CA ALA A 124 13.70 -10.58 8.42
C ALA A 124 15.18 -10.34 8.10
N PRO A 125 16.11 -10.49 9.06
CA PRO A 125 17.53 -10.44 8.76
C PRO A 125 17.92 -11.60 7.84
N VAL A 126 18.73 -11.31 6.82
CA VAL A 126 19.30 -12.27 5.87
C VAL A 126 20.79 -11.98 5.69
N ALA A 127 21.55 -12.90 5.09
CA ALA A 127 23.00 -12.77 4.95
C ALA A 127 23.45 -11.43 4.34
N GLU A 128 22.71 -10.92 3.36
CA GLU A 128 23.03 -9.68 2.63
C GLU A 128 22.41 -8.42 3.23
N GLY A 129 21.63 -8.52 4.32
CA GLY A 129 20.96 -7.38 4.96
C GLY A 129 19.61 -7.73 5.54
N THR A 130 18.55 -7.08 5.04
CA THR A 130 17.18 -7.26 5.53
C THR A 130 16.24 -7.58 4.38
N ARG A 131 15.52 -8.69 4.47
CA ARG A 131 14.36 -8.97 3.62
C ARG A 131 13.17 -8.18 4.14
N VAL A 132 12.66 -7.26 3.33
CA VAL A 132 11.46 -6.46 3.61
C VAL A 132 10.33 -7.01 2.75
N ILE A 133 9.26 -7.44 3.40
CA ILE A 133 8.03 -7.91 2.75
C ILE A 133 6.96 -6.86 3.02
N TRP A 134 6.35 -6.33 1.97
CA TRP A 134 5.19 -5.45 2.07
C TRP A 134 3.97 -6.20 1.53
N SER A 135 2.98 -6.40 2.39
CA SER A 135 1.67 -6.93 2.01
C SER A 135 0.55 -5.95 2.30
N SER A 136 -0.48 -5.95 1.46
CA SER A 136 -1.76 -5.34 1.78
C SER A 136 -2.89 -6.30 1.47
N HIS A 137 -3.92 -6.25 2.30
CA HIS A 137 -5.11 -7.08 2.15
C HIS A 137 -6.36 -6.29 2.55
N GLY A 138 -7.49 -6.73 2.02
CA GLY A 138 -8.80 -6.18 2.33
C GLY A 138 -9.90 -7.04 1.72
N ASP A 139 -11.13 -6.56 1.86
CA ASP A 139 -12.31 -7.23 1.36
C ASP A 139 -13.25 -6.24 0.66
N VAL A 140 -14.14 -6.80 -0.17
CA VAL A 140 -15.23 -6.09 -0.84
C VAL A 140 -16.57 -6.76 -0.49
N GLU A 141 -16.69 -7.26 0.74
CA GLU A 141 -17.90 -7.96 1.18
C GLU A 141 -19.14 -7.07 0.99
N GLY A 142 -20.25 -7.69 0.57
CA GLY A 142 -21.49 -6.98 0.23
C GLY A 142 -21.47 -6.17 -1.08
N LYS A 143 -20.31 -5.97 -1.72
CA LYS A 143 -20.19 -5.22 -2.98
C LYS A 143 -19.93 -6.18 -4.16
N LEU A 144 -20.98 -6.75 -4.76
CA LEU A 144 -20.86 -7.70 -5.88
C LEU A 144 -20.03 -7.15 -7.06
N LEU A 145 -20.29 -5.91 -7.46
CA LEU A 145 -19.50 -5.23 -8.50
C LEU A 145 -18.06 -4.95 -8.04
N GLY A 146 -17.85 -4.81 -6.72
CA GLY A 146 -16.56 -4.66 -6.04
C GLY A 146 -15.56 -5.75 -6.42
N ARG A 147 -16.04 -6.97 -6.65
CA ARG A 147 -15.19 -8.14 -6.93
C ARG A 147 -14.45 -8.04 -8.26
N TYR A 148 -14.99 -7.32 -9.24
CA TYR A 148 -14.28 -7.06 -10.49
C TYR A 148 -13.09 -6.12 -10.31
N PHE A 149 -13.13 -5.22 -9.31
CA PHE A 149 -12.01 -4.33 -9.02
C PHE A 149 -10.81 -5.07 -8.45
N ILE A 150 -10.98 -6.27 -7.88
CA ILE A 150 -9.88 -7.10 -7.35
C ILE A 150 -8.96 -7.59 -8.47
N LEU A 151 -9.51 -7.94 -9.64
CA LEU A 151 -8.78 -8.56 -10.75
C LEU A 151 -7.50 -7.80 -11.15
N PRO A 152 -7.51 -6.46 -11.32
CA PRO A 152 -6.29 -5.71 -11.64
C PRO A 152 -5.40 -5.36 -10.42
N LEU A 153 -5.82 -5.59 -9.16
CA LEU A 153 -5.10 -5.08 -7.98
C LEU A 153 -3.68 -5.61 -7.87
N ASP A 154 -3.45 -6.91 -8.05
CA ASP A 154 -2.08 -7.45 -7.93
C ASP A 154 -1.13 -6.79 -8.93
N ARG A 155 -1.57 -6.54 -10.16
CA ARG A 155 -0.75 -5.88 -11.18
C ARG A 155 -0.52 -4.41 -10.85
N LEU A 156 -1.58 -3.68 -10.50
CA LEU A 156 -1.49 -2.23 -10.25
C LEU A 156 -0.81 -1.92 -8.93
N MET A 157 -1.33 -2.44 -7.81
CA MET A 157 -0.76 -2.23 -6.48
C MET A 157 0.60 -2.91 -6.34
N GLY A 158 0.77 -4.11 -6.90
CA GLY A 158 2.05 -4.81 -6.84
C GLY A 158 3.15 -4.05 -7.58
N GLY A 159 2.84 -3.47 -8.74
CA GLY A 159 3.77 -2.60 -9.46
C GLY A 159 4.14 -1.35 -8.65
N ASP A 160 3.21 -0.77 -7.90
CA ASP A 160 3.49 0.37 -7.02
C ASP A 160 4.37 -0.04 -5.82
N PHE A 161 4.11 -1.21 -5.22
CA PHE A 161 4.91 -1.74 -4.12
C PHE A 161 6.35 -2.00 -4.56
N GLU A 162 6.55 -2.59 -5.73
CA GLU A 162 7.89 -2.81 -6.30
C GLU A 162 8.66 -1.49 -6.46
N ARG A 163 8.02 -0.46 -7.04
CA ARG A 163 8.66 0.86 -7.22
C ARG A 163 9.01 1.51 -5.89
N ASN A 164 8.10 1.47 -4.93
CA ASN A 164 8.32 2.04 -3.59
C ASN A 164 9.42 1.30 -2.83
N LEU A 165 9.41 -0.04 -2.84
CA LEU A 165 10.44 -0.86 -2.19
C LEU A 165 11.82 -0.64 -2.83
N ALA A 166 11.90 -0.46 -4.14
CA ALA A 166 13.14 -0.11 -4.83
C ALA A 166 13.67 1.27 -4.40
N ARG A 167 12.80 2.29 -4.31
CA ARG A 167 13.17 3.62 -3.80
C ARG A 167 13.62 3.56 -2.33
N LEU A 168 12.95 2.78 -1.49
CA LEU A 168 13.33 2.55 -0.09
C LEU A 168 14.73 1.95 0.01
N LYS A 169 15.01 0.88 -0.77
CA LYS A 169 16.34 0.27 -0.86
C LYS A 169 17.41 1.30 -1.22
N GLN A 170 17.19 2.03 -2.32
CA GLN A 170 18.13 3.04 -2.81
C GLN A 170 18.40 4.13 -1.76
N ARG A 171 17.35 4.63 -1.09
CA ARG A 171 17.44 5.68 -0.07
C ARG A 171 18.28 5.24 1.14
N ILE A 172 18.08 4.01 1.60
CA ILE A 172 18.78 3.46 2.76
C ILE A 172 20.25 3.17 2.43
N GLU A 173 20.50 2.52 1.28
CA GLU A 173 21.87 2.12 0.89
C GLU A 173 22.75 3.33 0.58
N THR A 174 22.19 4.37 -0.02
CA THR A 174 22.90 5.64 -0.27
C THR A 174 23.25 6.36 1.05
N SER A 175 22.30 6.41 1.99
CA SER A 175 22.53 7.00 3.31
C SER A 175 23.63 6.28 4.09
N GLY A 176 23.60 4.94 4.09
CA GLY A 176 24.63 4.12 4.74
C GLY A 176 26.01 4.24 4.09
N ALA A 177 26.10 4.40 2.77
CA ALA A 177 27.36 4.65 2.08
C ALA A 177 28.00 5.99 2.49
N ARG A 178 27.18 7.04 2.61
CA ARG A 178 27.64 8.38 3.02
C ARG A 178 28.11 8.44 4.48
N GLU A 179 27.52 7.63 5.35
CA GLU A 179 27.94 7.54 6.75
C GLU A 179 29.28 6.82 6.91
N ARG A 180 29.53 5.77 6.10
CA ARG A 180 30.83 5.08 6.05
C ARG A 180 31.96 5.93 5.48
N SER A 181 31.66 6.94 4.64
CA SER A 181 32.67 7.79 4.01
C SER A 181 33.06 9.03 4.84
N LYS A 182 32.40 9.32 5.98
CA LYS A 182 32.80 10.43 6.85
C LYS A 182 34.11 10.08 7.56
N PRO A 183 35.14 10.96 7.55
CA PRO A 183 36.32 10.76 8.38
C PRO A 183 35.88 10.64 9.83
N ARG A 184 36.26 9.55 10.51
CA ARG A 184 36.13 9.49 11.97
C ARG A 184 37.03 10.56 12.55
N ALA A 185 36.44 11.67 12.98
CA ALA A 185 37.14 12.63 13.82
C ALA A 185 37.56 11.89 15.10
N GLN A 186 38.87 11.80 15.30
CA GLN A 186 39.49 11.35 16.54
C GLN A 186 39.40 12.44 17.59
#